data_AF-A0A2S0KC74-F1
#
_entry.id   AF-A0A2S0KC74-F1
#
_cell.length_a   1.000
_cell.length_b   1.000
_cell.length_c   1.000
_cell.angle_alpha   90.00
_cell.angle_beta   90.00
_cell.angle_gamma   90.00
#
_symmetry.space_group_name_H-M   'P 1'
#
loop_
_entity.id
_entity.type
_entity.pdbx_description
1 polymer ?
#
loop_
_entity_poly.entity_id
_entity_poly.type
_entity_poly.pdbx_seq_one_letter_code
_entity_poly.pdbx_strand_id
1 'polypeptide(L)'
;MAKKSKRGTPRAGSNRAEKLAARKARQEAAPTAPARPFADLPAAECDLVALRAFIASATAQMTFAEGFDAANEADFATILPGAVPGIVRSRQAARWGERGAGSGASGPEKAGAGSGASGPEEAGAAAAGPDGKVTQGLVALQTDPEPADLAGSLAAALAWAASAAPGSEFRGGAAAAGGSGSRGLADIVDPAAPLEVVVYGDFSWWFGDDADVSPQVAAMLERANETILPTARLTPKSGIGAPWWVDAGDRAHLRWVRPEDEETVMKALARLHAAGRLTMGEGSRFAGSFRTHGLVVPVFDLDNEMHHEEWHDGLDALDAAFLEALADDSELSAAERSSRAGILGRQVTLR
;
A
#
# COMPACT_ATOMS: atom_id res chain seq x y z
N MET A 1 55.26 17.67 35.59
CA MET A 1 54.20 18.45 34.90
C MET A 1 54.32 18.25 33.40
N ALA A 2 53.69 17.21 32.83
CA ALA A 2 53.72 16.96 31.37
C ALA A 2 52.42 17.48 30.74
N LYS A 3 52.54 18.43 29.81
CA LYS A 3 51.40 19.03 29.07
C LYS A 3 50.81 18.02 28.08
N LYS A 4 49.56 17.61 28.30
CA LYS A 4 48.75 16.87 27.30
C LYS A 4 48.54 17.74 26.06
N SER A 5 49.03 17.30 24.90
CA SER A 5 48.80 17.98 23.63
C SER A 5 47.34 17.81 23.19
N LYS A 6 46.62 18.92 22.99
CA LYS A 6 45.36 18.96 22.22
C LYS A 6 45.64 18.58 20.77
N ARG A 7 45.52 17.30 20.42
CA ARG A 7 45.50 16.82 19.03
C ARG A 7 44.13 16.21 18.78
N GLY A 8 43.34 16.84 17.92
CA GLY A 8 42.01 16.32 17.60
C GLY A 8 41.36 16.88 16.35
N THR A 9 41.72 18.10 15.93
CA THR A 9 41.14 18.71 14.73
C THR A 9 42.12 18.68 13.55
N PRO A 10 41.71 18.14 12.38
CA PRO A 10 42.51 18.20 11.16
C PRO A 10 42.88 19.64 10.82
N ARG A 11 44.12 19.88 10.37
CA ARG A 11 44.50 21.19 9.82
C ARG A 11 43.66 21.49 8.58
N ALA A 12 43.18 22.73 8.47
CA ALA A 12 42.52 23.23 7.28
C ALA A 12 43.43 23.04 6.05
N GLY A 13 42.88 22.52 4.95
CA GLY A 13 43.61 22.21 3.72
C GLY A 13 44.46 20.92 3.76
N SER A 14 44.28 20.05 4.76
CA SER A 14 44.89 18.71 4.74
C SER A 14 44.03 17.70 3.98
N ASN A 15 44.66 16.70 3.34
CA ASN A 15 43.96 15.58 2.68
C ASN A 15 42.91 14.88 3.59
N ARG A 16 43.12 14.90 4.92
CA ARG A 16 42.16 14.37 5.90
C ARG A 16 40.96 15.31 6.09
N ALA A 17 41.18 16.62 6.11
CA ALA A 17 40.11 17.61 6.16
C ALA A 17 39.27 17.60 4.87
N GLU A 18 39.93 17.46 3.72
CA GLU A 18 39.26 17.36 2.41
C GLU A 18 38.43 16.08 2.30
N LYS A 19 38.95 14.91 2.73
CA LYS A 19 38.16 13.67 2.77
C LYS A 19 36.97 13.74 3.72
N LEU A 20 37.11 14.42 4.87
CA LEU A 20 36.00 14.62 5.81
C LEU A 20 34.97 15.61 5.28
N ALA A 21 35.41 16.69 4.62
CA ALA A 21 34.53 17.64 3.95
C ALA A 21 33.80 17.01 2.76
N ALA A 22 34.48 16.18 1.96
CA ALA A 22 33.87 15.43 0.87
C ALA A 22 32.86 14.38 1.38
N ARG A 23 33.17 13.71 2.50
CA ARG A 23 32.22 12.79 3.16
C ARG A 23 31.00 13.53 3.71
N LYS A 24 31.20 14.68 4.35
CA LYS A 24 30.14 15.53 4.88
C LYS A 24 29.28 16.11 3.75
N ALA A 25 29.89 16.62 2.69
CA ALA A 25 29.20 17.08 1.49
C ALA A 25 28.43 15.95 0.79
N ARG A 26 28.95 14.72 0.79
CA ARG A 26 28.24 13.53 0.28
C ARG A 26 27.08 13.09 1.17
N GLN A 27 27.15 13.34 2.48
CA GLN A 27 26.04 13.15 3.42
C GLN A 27 25.00 14.27 3.32
N GLU A 28 25.41 15.52 3.10
CA GLU A 28 24.53 16.67 2.93
C GLU A 28 23.90 16.73 1.54
N ALA A 29 24.56 16.19 0.52
CA ALA A 29 24.02 15.96 -0.82
C ALA A 29 23.37 14.57 -0.96
N ALA A 30 23.27 13.79 0.13
CA ALA A 30 22.45 12.60 0.12
C ALA A 30 21.00 13.05 -0.11
N PRO A 31 20.28 12.44 -1.06
CA PRO A 31 18.87 12.79 -1.27
C PRO A 31 18.13 12.65 0.06
N THR A 32 17.29 13.63 0.38
CA THR A 32 16.33 13.53 1.49
C THR A 32 15.67 12.15 1.40
N ALA A 33 15.65 11.42 2.52
CA ALA A 33 15.01 10.10 2.56
C ALA A 33 13.61 10.22 1.94
N PRO A 34 13.24 9.33 1.00
CA PRO A 34 11.92 9.39 0.40
C PRO A 34 10.86 9.34 1.51
N ALA A 35 9.83 10.18 1.40
CA ALA A 35 8.77 10.20 2.39
C ALA A 35 8.14 8.80 2.51
N ARG A 36 8.03 8.30 3.74
CA ARG A 36 7.34 7.05 4.09
C ARG A 36 6.09 7.41 4.90
N PRO A 37 5.05 7.95 4.25
CA PRO A 37 3.92 8.60 4.93
C PRO A 37 3.06 7.66 5.77
N PHE A 38 3.23 6.35 5.61
CA PHE A 38 2.47 5.30 6.30
C PHE A 38 3.32 4.52 7.31
N ALA A 39 4.54 5.00 7.63
CA ALA A 39 5.47 4.28 8.52
C ALA A 39 4.93 4.06 9.94
N ASP A 40 3.95 4.86 10.37
CA ASP A 40 3.29 4.77 11.66
C ASP A 40 2.13 3.73 11.68
N LEU A 41 1.78 3.15 10.53
CA LEU A 41 0.75 2.12 10.38
C LEU A 41 1.34 0.79 9.88
N PRO A 42 2.21 0.11 10.63
CA PRO A 42 2.98 -1.04 10.15
C PRO A 42 2.13 -2.21 9.65
N ALA A 43 0.93 -2.44 10.22
CA ALA A 43 0.03 -3.50 9.78
C ALA A 43 -0.70 -3.19 8.44
N ALA A 44 -0.83 -1.91 8.09
CA ALA A 44 -1.58 -1.43 6.93
C ALA A 44 -0.69 -0.85 5.81
N GLU A 45 0.56 -0.53 6.12
CA GLU A 45 1.44 0.27 5.28
C GLU A 45 1.60 -0.28 3.86
N CYS A 46 1.90 -1.59 3.73
CA CYS A 46 2.12 -2.18 2.42
C CYS A 46 0.86 -2.12 1.54
N ASP A 47 -0.32 -2.29 2.15
CA ASP A 47 -1.61 -2.20 1.47
C ASP A 47 -1.91 -0.76 1.06
N LEU A 48 -1.73 0.22 1.95
CA LEU A 48 -1.91 1.64 1.63
C LEU A 48 -1.00 2.10 0.49
N VAL A 49 0.27 1.66 0.49
CA VAL A 49 1.22 1.95 -0.59
C VAL A 49 0.77 1.32 -1.90
N ALA A 50 0.33 0.06 -1.90
CA ALA A 50 -0.16 -0.58 -3.12
C ALA A 50 -1.41 0.11 -3.68
N LEU A 51 -2.41 0.33 -2.81
CA LEU A 51 -3.69 0.95 -3.14
C LEU A 51 -3.52 2.35 -3.71
N ARG A 52 -2.54 3.10 -3.20
CA ARG A 52 -2.22 4.42 -3.74
C ARG A 52 -1.41 4.38 -5.03
N ALA A 53 -0.42 3.49 -5.13
CA ALA A 53 0.57 3.55 -6.19
C ALA A 53 0.13 2.90 -7.49
N PHE A 54 -0.64 1.81 -7.44
CA PHE A 54 -0.92 1.02 -8.64
C PHE A 54 -2.17 0.15 -8.64
N ILE A 55 -3.00 0.15 -7.59
CA ILE A 55 -4.32 -0.49 -7.65
C ILE A 55 -5.35 0.53 -8.12
N ALA A 56 -6.06 0.19 -9.19
CA ALA A 56 -7.00 1.11 -9.82
C ALA A 56 -8.29 1.29 -9.00
N SER A 57 -8.94 0.19 -8.63
CA SER A 57 -10.28 0.19 -8.05
C SER A 57 -10.36 -0.74 -6.84
N ALA A 58 -10.32 -0.15 -5.64
CA ALA A 58 -10.45 -0.89 -4.39
C ALA A 58 -10.90 0.02 -3.24
N THR A 59 -11.50 -0.60 -2.22
CA THR A 59 -11.76 -0.01 -0.91
C THR A 59 -11.08 -0.84 0.16
N ALA A 60 -10.64 -0.21 1.24
CA ALA A 60 -10.01 -0.90 2.34
C ALA A 60 -10.61 -0.43 3.67
N GLN A 61 -11.25 -1.35 4.39
CA GLN A 61 -11.74 -1.06 5.71
C GLN A 61 -10.58 -0.92 6.67
N MET A 62 -10.66 0.12 7.49
CA MET A 62 -9.73 0.36 8.58
C MET A 62 -10.44 0.26 9.92
N THR A 63 -9.64 0.02 10.96
CA THR A 63 -10.10 0.08 12.35
C THR A 63 -9.63 1.40 12.95
N PHE A 64 -10.50 2.11 13.65
CA PHE A 64 -10.12 3.32 14.37
C PHE A 64 -9.21 2.97 15.56
N ALA A 65 -8.25 3.84 15.85
CA ALA A 65 -7.39 3.73 17.02
C ALA A 65 -8.21 3.78 18.32
N GLU A 66 -7.72 3.12 19.36
CA GLU A 66 -8.38 3.10 20.67
C GLU A 66 -8.61 4.52 21.21
N GLY A 67 -9.84 4.82 21.62
CA GLY A 67 -10.22 6.13 22.16
C GLY A 67 -10.48 7.21 21.10
N PHE A 68 -10.41 6.88 19.81
CA PHE A 68 -10.88 7.78 18.76
C PHE A 68 -12.42 7.78 18.71
N ASP A 69 -13.01 8.97 18.90
CA ASP A 69 -14.46 9.16 18.90
C ASP A 69 -14.99 9.29 17.45
N ALA A 70 -15.43 8.18 16.89
CA ALA A 70 -16.04 8.11 15.56
C ALA A 70 -17.54 7.84 15.65
N ALA A 71 -18.34 8.66 14.96
CA ALA A 71 -19.77 8.45 14.80
C ALA A 71 -20.12 7.62 13.55
N ASN A 72 -19.21 7.59 12.57
CA ASN A 72 -19.37 6.92 11.29
C ASN A 72 -18.28 5.85 11.10
N GLU A 73 -18.56 4.85 10.26
CA GLU A 73 -17.48 4.04 9.66
C GLU A 73 -16.68 4.92 8.71
N ALA A 74 -15.39 4.62 8.55
CA ALA A 74 -14.59 5.23 7.51
C ALA A 74 -13.66 4.19 6.88
N ASP A 75 -13.63 4.17 5.54
CA ASP A 75 -12.78 3.30 4.75
C ASP A 75 -11.88 4.12 3.83
N PHE A 76 -10.75 3.55 3.46
CA PHE A 76 -9.95 4.06 2.35
C PHE A 76 -10.55 3.64 1.01
N ALA A 77 -10.37 4.49 0.02
CA ALA A 77 -10.71 4.27 -1.38
C ALA A 77 -9.49 4.56 -2.24
N THR A 78 -9.22 3.78 -3.30
CA THR A 78 -8.09 4.08 -4.21
C THR A 78 -8.22 5.48 -4.80
N ILE A 79 -9.39 5.80 -5.35
CA ILE A 79 -9.76 7.09 -5.91
C ILE A 79 -11.28 7.27 -5.85
N LEU A 80 -11.72 8.52 -5.68
CA LEU A 80 -13.14 8.89 -5.66
C LEU A 80 -13.53 9.69 -6.92
N PRO A 81 -14.83 9.80 -7.26
CA PRO A 81 -15.29 10.62 -8.37
C PRO A 81 -14.74 12.06 -8.28
N GLY A 82 -14.20 12.56 -9.39
CA GLY A 82 -13.59 13.90 -9.42
C GLY A 82 -12.27 14.02 -8.65
N ALA A 83 -11.67 12.90 -8.22
CA ALA A 83 -10.44 12.85 -7.44
C ALA A 83 -10.51 13.68 -6.14
N VAL A 84 -11.70 13.75 -5.53
CA VAL A 84 -11.92 14.46 -4.26
C VAL A 84 -11.34 13.67 -3.08
N PRO A 85 -10.83 14.34 -2.02
CA PRO A 85 -10.19 13.66 -0.90
C PRO A 85 -11.14 12.87 0.01
N GLY A 86 -12.44 13.17 0.04
CA GLY A 86 -13.39 12.35 0.79
C GLY A 86 -14.86 12.64 0.54
N ILE A 87 -15.70 11.63 0.76
CA ILE A 87 -17.16 11.72 0.71
C ILE A 87 -17.76 10.98 1.89
N VAL A 88 -18.96 11.36 2.32
CA VAL A 88 -19.77 10.57 3.26
C VAL A 88 -21.09 10.23 2.59
N ARG A 89 -21.52 8.98 2.72
CA ARG A 89 -22.77 8.47 2.13
C ARG A 89 -23.51 7.56 3.09
N SER A 90 -24.78 7.30 2.77
CA SER A 90 -25.56 6.23 3.40
C SER A 90 -25.45 4.97 2.57
N ARG A 91 -25.32 3.81 3.22
CA ARG A 91 -25.23 2.49 2.59
C ARG A 91 -26.08 1.51 3.39
N GLN A 92 -26.61 0.46 2.75
CA GLN A 92 -27.15 -0.67 3.50
C GLN A 92 -26.07 -1.33 4.38
N ALA A 93 -26.44 -1.69 5.61
CA ALA A 93 -25.58 -2.51 6.46
C ALA A 93 -25.45 -3.90 5.82
N ALA A 94 -24.28 -4.20 5.28
CA ALA A 94 -23.96 -5.53 4.75
C ALA A 94 -22.87 -6.18 5.60
N ARG A 95 -22.89 -7.52 5.69
CA ARG A 95 -21.83 -8.26 6.37
C ARG A 95 -20.54 -8.17 5.57
N TRP A 96 -19.39 -8.14 6.27
CA TRP A 96 -18.11 -8.26 5.57
C TRP A 96 -18.07 -9.62 4.84
N GLY A 97 -17.80 -9.61 3.53
CA GLY A 97 -17.88 -10.78 2.63
C GLY A 97 -18.95 -10.66 1.52
N GLU A 98 -19.97 -9.82 1.70
CA GLU A 98 -20.88 -9.39 0.60
C GLU A 98 -20.31 -8.15 -0.13
N ARG A 99 -19.30 -7.52 0.47
CA ARG A 99 -18.49 -6.46 -0.14
C ARG A 99 -17.56 -7.09 -1.18
N GLY A 100 -18.00 -7.15 -2.44
CA GLY A 100 -17.17 -7.54 -3.60
C GLY A 100 -17.70 -8.71 -4.44
N ALA A 101 -18.73 -9.45 -4.01
CA ALA A 101 -19.22 -10.63 -4.72
C ALA A 101 -20.29 -10.37 -5.80
N GLY A 102 -20.33 -9.17 -6.40
CA GLY A 102 -21.45 -8.76 -7.24
C GLY A 102 -21.09 -7.91 -8.45
N SER A 103 -20.41 -8.48 -9.45
CA SER A 103 -20.61 -8.21 -10.89
C SER A 103 -19.53 -8.87 -11.79
N GLY A 104 -19.17 -10.14 -11.61
CA GLY A 104 -18.14 -10.71 -12.50
C GLY A 104 -17.71 -12.17 -12.34
N ALA A 105 -18.58 -13.08 -11.91
CA ALA A 105 -18.29 -14.52 -12.03
C ALA A 105 -19.59 -15.32 -12.09
N SER A 106 -20.08 -15.60 -13.30
CA SER A 106 -21.09 -16.63 -13.53
C SER A 106 -20.39 -17.99 -13.71
N GLY A 107 -20.34 -18.78 -12.64
CA GLY A 107 -19.86 -20.18 -12.63
C GLY A 107 -20.44 -20.94 -11.44
N PRO A 108 -20.77 -22.24 -11.56
CA PRO A 108 -21.94 -22.80 -10.91
C PRO A 108 -21.73 -23.08 -9.41
N GLU A 109 -22.78 -22.73 -8.68
CA GLU A 109 -23.14 -23.12 -7.32
C GLU A 109 -22.81 -24.59 -7.02
N LYS A 110 -22.01 -24.83 -5.98
CA LYS A 110 -21.98 -26.12 -5.29
C LYS A 110 -22.23 -25.94 -3.81
N ALA A 111 -23.42 -26.40 -3.42
CA ALA A 111 -23.80 -26.71 -2.06
C ALA A 111 -22.81 -27.71 -1.41
N GLY A 112 -22.37 -27.40 -0.21
CA GLY A 112 -21.57 -28.29 0.64
C GLY A 112 -21.65 -27.84 2.09
N ALA A 113 -22.60 -28.43 2.83
CA ALA A 113 -22.71 -28.26 4.28
C ALA A 113 -21.51 -28.89 4.99
N GLY A 114 -20.89 -28.16 5.91
CA GLY A 114 -19.81 -28.64 6.77
C GLY A 114 -19.59 -27.71 7.95
N SER A 115 -19.78 -28.26 9.15
CA SER A 115 -19.97 -27.61 10.43
C SER A 115 -18.71 -27.09 11.12
N GLY A 116 -18.84 -25.97 11.84
CA GLY A 116 -18.28 -25.78 13.18
C GLY A 116 -16.81 -25.37 13.27
N ALA A 117 -16.56 -24.06 13.26
CA ALA A 117 -15.44 -23.46 13.99
C ALA A 117 -15.87 -22.07 14.47
N SER A 118 -15.84 -21.89 15.79
CA SER A 118 -16.03 -20.64 16.51
C SER A 118 -15.13 -19.54 15.94
N GLY A 119 -15.75 -18.54 15.32
CA GLY A 119 -15.07 -17.41 14.70
C GLY A 119 -14.49 -16.42 15.71
N PRO A 120 -13.55 -15.56 15.28
CA PRO A 120 -13.05 -14.47 16.09
C PRO A 120 -14.14 -13.42 16.33
N GLU A 121 -14.03 -12.77 17.48
CA GLU A 121 -14.85 -11.71 18.04
C GLU A 121 -15.11 -10.57 17.03
N GLU A 122 -16.35 -10.04 17.03
CA GLU A 122 -16.86 -9.04 16.07
C GLU A 122 -15.98 -7.78 16.03
N ALA A 123 -15.27 -7.56 14.92
CA ALA A 123 -14.72 -6.25 14.59
C ALA A 123 -15.87 -5.28 14.32
N GLY A 124 -15.88 -4.15 15.04
CA GLY A 124 -17.03 -3.27 15.23
C GLY A 124 -17.76 -2.87 13.95
N ALA A 125 -19.00 -3.34 13.80
CA ALA A 125 -19.97 -2.78 12.88
C ALA A 125 -20.56 -1.51 13.50
N ALA A 126 -20.62 -0.40 12.75
CA ALA A 126 -21.36 0.77 13.21
C ALA A 126 -22.83 0.39 13.41
N ALA A 127 -23.44 0.94 14.46
CA ALA A 127 -24.85 0.69 14.75
C ALA A 127 -25.71 1.17 13.57
N ALA A 128 -26.32 0.22 12.86
CA ALA A 128 -27.23 0.54 11.78
C ALA A 128 -28.37 1.42 12.30
N GLY A 129 -28.73 2.43 11.52
CA GLY A 129 -29.91 3.25 11.75
C GLY A 129 -31.19 2.41 11.76
N PRO A 130 -32.32 2.99 12.19
CA PRO A 130 -33.61 2.29 12.24
C PRO A 130 -34.10 1.77 10.87
N ASP A 131 -33.50 2.24 9.77
CA ASP A 131 -33.73 1.83 8.39
C ASP A 131 -32.75 0.73 7.90
N GLY A 132 -31.87 0.24 8.77
CA GLY A 132 -30.84 -0.75 8.42
C GLY A 132 -29.66 -0.15 7.63
N LYS A 133 -29.54 1.17 7.55
CA LYS A 133 -28.43 1.84 6.86
C LYS A 133 -27.35 2.28 7.84
N VAL A 134 -26.10 2.31 7.37
CA VAL A 134 -24.96 2.89 8.08
C VAL A 134 -24.45 4.12 7.34
N THR A 135 -23.89 5.07 8.10
CA THR A 135 -23.15 6.19 7.53
C THR A 135 -21.71 5.75 7.29
N GLN A 136 -21.28 5.80 6.04
CA GLN A 136 -19.95 5.41 5.60
C GLN A 136 -19.20 6.64 5.07
N GLY A 137 -18.05 6.92 5.67
CA GLY A 137 -17.03 7.79 5.11
C GLY A 137 -16.12 7.03 4.15
N LEU A 138 -15.80 7.62 3.01
CA LEU A 138 -14.77 7.14 2.09
C LEU A 138 -13.71 8.22 1.92
N VAL A 139 -12.45 7.86 2.12
CA VAL A 139 -11.31 8.77 1.98
C VAL A 139 -10.39 8.28 0.87
N ALA A 140 -10.16 9.16 -0.11
CA ALA A 140 -9.37 8.81 -1.29
C ALA A 140 -7.87 8.80 -0.98
N LEU A 141 -7.20 7.73 -1.38
CA LEU A 141 -5.75 7.64 -1.37
C LEU A 141 -5.12 8.42 -2.52
N GLN A 142 -5.81 8.59 -3.65
CA GLN A 142 -5.39 9.40 -4.80
C GLN A 142 -6.33 10.60 -5.00
N THR A 143 -5.76 11.79 -5.13
CA THR A 143 -6.52 13.04 -5.27
C THR A 143 -5.88 13.97 -6.30
N ASP A 144 -6.67 14.90 -6.86
CA ASP A 144 -6.20 15.96 -7.72
C ASP A 144 -6.71 17.33 -7.22
N PRO A 145 -5.84 18.28 -6.82
CA PRO A 145 -4.38 18.17 -6.81
C PRO A 145 -3.86 17.18 -5.76
N GLU A 146 -2.65 16.67 -5.99
CA GLU A 146 -1.95 15.84 -5.03
C GLU A 146 -1.51 16.67 -3.81
N PRO A 147 -1.73 16.18 -2.57
CA PRO A 147 -1.35 16.91 -1.37
C PRO A 147 0.16 16.92 -1.17
N ALA A 148 0.70 18.07 -0.74
CA ALA A 148 2.11 18.19 -0.36
C ALA A 148 2.45 17.40 0.92
N ASP A 149 1.49 17.30 1.85
CA ASP A 149 1.55 16.46 3.04
C ASP A 149 0.45 15.40 2.95
N LEU A 150 0.80 14.23 2.41
CA LEU A 150 -0.14 13.14 2.21
C LEU A 150 -0.70 12.61 3.53
N ALA A 151 0.16 12.35 4.52
CA ALA A 151 -0.25 11.78 5.80
C ALA A 151 -1.17 12.73 6.56
N GLY A 152 -0.80 14.02 6.65
CA GLY A 152 -1.66 15.03 7.29
C GLY A 152 -2.97 15.25 6.56
N SER A 153 -2.97 15.20 5.22
CA SER A 153 -4.20 15.36 4.42
C SER A 153 -5.15 14.17 4.59
N LEU A 154 -4.63 12.95 4.63
CA LEU A 154 -5.41 11.75 4.91
C LEU A 154 -5.96 11.77 6.35
N ALA A 155 -5.14 12.12 7.34
CA ALA A 155 -5.59 12.23 8.73
C ALA A 155 -6.74 13.26 8.88
N ALA A 156 -6.63 14.41 8.22
CA ALA A 156 -7.69 15.41 8.21
C ALA A 156 -8.98 14.89 7.55
N ALA A 157 -8.87 14.21 6.41
CA ALA A 157 -10.03 13.64 5.72
C ALA A 157 -10.70 12.52 6.54
N LEU A 158 -9.93 11.65 7.18
CA LEU A 158 -10.46 10.58 8.06
C LEU A 158 -11.18 11.16 9.27
N ALA A 159 -10.58 12.15 9.94
CA ALA A 159 -11.21 12.80 11.09
C ALA A 159 -12.53 13.50 10.72
N TRP A 160 -12.58 14.13 9.54
CA TRP A 160 -13.81 14.69 8.99
C TRP A 160 -14.84 13.59 8.67
N ALA A 161 -14.43 12.53 7.98
CA ALA A 161 -15.30 11.45 7.53
C ALA A 161 -15.98 10.72 8.70
N ALA A 162 -15.26 10.58 9.83
CA ALA A 162 -15.73 9.94 11.05
C ALA A 162 -16.93 10.64 11.73
N SER A 163 -17.26 11.88 11.35
CA SER A 163 -18.34 12.65 11.98
C SER A 163 -19.23 13.45 11.02
N ALA A 164 -18.83 13.60 9.75
CA ALA A 164 -19.61 14.36 8.78
C ALA A 164 -20.95 13.69 8.42
N ALA A 165 -21.90 14.50 7.98
CA ALA A 165 -23.23 14.02 7.61
C ALA A 165 -23.23 13.32 6.23
N PRO A 166 -24.09 12.31 6.00
CA PRO A 166 -24.31 11.74 4.67
C PRO A 166 -24.58 12.79 3.60
N GLY A 167 -24.03 12.58 2.39
CA GLY A 167 -24.10 13.51 1.26
C GLY A 167 -23.05 14.63 1.30
N SER A 168 -22.21 14.68 2.35
CA SER A 168 -21.13 15.67 2.45
C SER A 168 -19.90 15.26 1.64
N GLU A 169 -19.16 16.24 1.16
CA GLU A 169 -17.89 16.07 0.43
C GLU A 169 -16.79 16.91 1.09
N PHE A 170 -15.61 16.31 1.24
CA PHE A 170 -14.41 16.97 1.74
C PHE A 170 -13.57 17.46 0.55
N ARG A 171 -13.31 18.77 0.51
CA ARG A 171 -12.53 19.41 -0.58
C ARG A 171 -11.10 19.82 -0.19
N GLY A 172 -10.66 19.41 1.00
CA GLY A 172 -9.39 19.89 1.57
C GLY A 172 -9.44 21.38 1.95
N GLY A 173 -8.40 21.85 2.66
CA GLY A 173 -8.26 23.25 3.02
C GLY A 173 -7.33 23.50 4.21
N ALA A 174 -6.62 24.64 4.18
CA ALA A 174 -5.65 25.06 5.20
C ALA A 174 -6.23 25.14 6.63
N ALA A 175 -7.56 25.17 6.79
CA ALA A 175 -8.24 25.21 8.08
C ALA A 175 -8.10 23.90 8.89
N ALA A 176 -7.79 22.76 8.26
CA ALA A 176 -7.49 21.52 8.97
C ALA A 176 -6.07 21.49 9.57
N ALA A 177 -5.18 22.40 9.13
CA ALA A 177 -3.79 22.50 9.58
C ALA A 177 -3.58 23.50 10.74
N GLY A 178 -4.65 24.16 11.23
CA GLY A 178 -4.58 25.28 12.18
C GLY A 178 -5.19 25.06 13.56
N GLY A 179 -5.74 23.87 13.84
CA GLY A 179 -6.17 23.49 15.19
C GLY A 179 -4.97 23.03 16.01
N SER A 180 -4.85 23.46 17.27
CA SER A 180 -3.81 23.04 18.21
C SER A 180 -3.82 21.50 18.39
N GLY A 181 -3.07 20.78 17.55
CA GLY A 181 -2.92 19.32 17.56
C GLY A 181 -3.23 18.68 16.21
N SER A 182 -2.33 18.78 15.22
CA SER A 182 -2.47 17.96 14.01
C SER A 182 -2.26 16.48 14.40
N ARG A 183 -3.34 15.70 14.36
CA ARG A 183 -3.28 14.25 14.59
C ARG A 183 -2.53 13.58 13.45
N GLY A 184 -1.64 12.64 13.80
CA GLY A 184 -1.04 11.72 12.84
C GLY A 184 -2.03 10.66 12.39
N LEU A 185 -1.64 9.82 11.42
CA LEU A 185 -2.50 8.73 10.97
C LEU A 185 -2.70 7.69 12.09
N ALA A 186 -1.64 7.35 12.84
CA ALA A 186 -1.73 6.44 13.98
C ALA A 186 -2.57 6.95 15.18
N ASP A 187 -2.92 8.24 15.22
CA ASP A 187 -3.86 8.79 16.22
C ASP A 187 -5.33 8.51 15.85
N ILE A 188 -5.59 8.07 14.61
CA ILE A 188 -6.93 7.86 14.04
C ILE A 188 -7.13 6.41 13.64
N VAL A 189 -6.13 5.78 13.03
CA VAL A 189 -6.14 4.41 12.53
C VAL A 189 -5.36 3.52 13.49
N ASP A 190 -5.91 2.37 13.86
CA ASP A 190 -5.20 1.39 14.68
C ASP A 190 -3.94 0.90 13.94
N PRO A 191 -2.73 1.18 14.46
CA PRO A 191 -1.48 0.81 13.79
C PRO A 191 -1.23 -0.70 13.76
N ALA A 192 -1.92 -1.48 14.60
CA ALA A 192 -1.78 -2.93 14.69
C ALA A 192 -2.85 -3.69 13.88
N ALA A 193 -3.93 -3.01 13.47
CA ALA A 193 -4.98 -3.64 12.68
C ALA A 193 -4.60 -3.70 11.19
N PRO A 194 -4.66 -4.88 10.55
CA PRO A 194 -4.52 -4.97 9.10
C PRO A 194 -5.73 -4.31 8.42
N LEU A 195 -5.57 -3.93 7.16
CA LEU A 195 -6.69 -3.49 6.33
C LEU A 195 -7.40 -4.68 5.72
N GLU A 196 -8.72 -4.63 5.69
CA GLU A 196 -9.50 -5.57 4.91
C GLU A 196 -9.83 -4.96 3.54
N VAL A 197 -9.20 -5.49 2.49
CA VAL A 197 -9.20 -4.90 1.15
C VAL A 197 -10.19 -5.62 0.24
N VAL A 198 -11.03 -4.85 -0.44
CA VAL A 198 -11.93 -5.31 -1.50
C VAL A 198 -11.52 -4.67 -2.81
N VAL A 199 -11.27 -5.51 -3.82
CA VAL A 199 -10.90 -5.10 -5.18
C VAL A 199 -12.14 -5.19 -6.05
N TYR A 200 -12.34 -4.20 -6.92
CA TYR A 200 -13.48 -4.17 -7.83
C TYR A 200 -12.99 -4.21 -9.28
N GLY A 201 -13.75 -4.90 -10.13
CA GLY A 201 -13.51 -4.91 -11.58
C GLY A 201 -13.99 -3.65 -12.31
N ASP A 202 -14.70 -2.77 -11.59
CA ASP A 202 -15.26 -1.52 -12.10
C ASP A 202 -15.30 -0.45 -10.99
N PHE A 203 -15.79 0.74 -11.31
CA PHE A 203 -16.01 1.84 -10.36
C PHE A 203 -17.49 2.01 -9.95
N SER A 204 -18.35 1.00 -10.19
CA SER A 204 -19.79 1.07 -9.85
C SER A 204 -20.01 1.31 -8.36
N TRP A 205 -19.08 0.84 -7.51
CA TRP A 205 -19.08 1.02 -6.06
C TRP A 205 -18.98 2.48 -5.60
N TRP A 206 -18.64 3.44 -6.47
CA TRP A 206 -18.62 4.88 -6.13
C TRP A 206 -19.99 5.40 -5.68
N PHE A 207 -21.05 4.80 -6.20
CA PHE A 207 -22.42 5.24 -5.96
C PHE A 207 -23.05 4.41 -4.85
N GLY A 208 -23.86 5.06 -4.00
CA GLY A 208 -24.69 4.33 -3.04
C GLY A 208 -25.86 3.66 -3.75
N ASP A 209 -26.49 2.69 -3.08
CA ASP A 209 -27.56 1.86 -3.65
C ASP A 209 -28.75 2.66 -4.23
N ASP A 210 -28.95 3.90 -3.76
CA ASP A 210 -30.05 4.78 -4.13
C ASP A 210 -29.64 5.98 -5.04
N ALA A 211 -28.42 5.98 -5.58
CA ALA A 211 -27.92 7.13 -6.34
C ALA A 211 -28.49 7.21 -7.77
N ASP A 212 -29.02 8.38 -8.15
CA ASP A 212 -29.42 8.66 -9.53
C ASP A 212 -28.19 9.06 -10.37
N VAL A 213 -27.74 8.16 -11.24
CA VAL A 213 -26.55 8.37 -12.08
C VAL A 213 -26.95 9.00 -13.40
N SER A 214 -26.61 10.28 -13.59
CA SER A 214 -26.88 10.97 -14.85
C SER A 214 -26.13 10.32 -16.04
N PRO A 215 -26.63 10.46 -17.29
CA PRO A 215 -25.97 9.91 -18.48
C PRO A 215 -24.53 10.41 -18.68
N GLN A 216 -24.22 11.64 -18.25
CA GLN A 216 -22.87 12.19 -18.32
C GLN A 216 -21.92 11.46 -17.36
N VAL A 217 -22.38 11.18 -16.14
CA VAL A 217 -21.60 10.43 -15.14
C VAL A 217 -21.42 8.98 -15.57
N ALA A 218 -22.45 8.36 -16.16
CA ALA A 218 -22.36 7.01 -16.70
C ALA A 218 -21.30 6.90 -17.81
N ALA A 219 -21.24 7.87 -18.74
CA ALA A 219 -20.22 7.90 -19.79
C ALA A 219 -18.79 8.14 -19.24
N MET A 220 -18.64 8.90 -18.16
CA MET A 220 -17.36 9.05 -17.46
C MET A 220 -16.95 7.73 -16.78
N LEU A 221 -17.90 7.04 -16.17
CA LEU A 221 -17.68 5.75 -15.51
C LEU A 221 -17.23 4.67 -16.49
N GLU A 222 -17.88 4.57 -17.66
CA GLU A 222 -17.52 3.62 -18.72
C GLU A 222 -16.05 3.81 -19.15
N ARG A 223 -15.64 5.05 -19.41
CA ARG A 223 -14.25 5.37 -19.76
C ARG A 223 -13.27 5.07 -18.63
N ALA A 224 -13.66 5.29 -17.37
CA ALA A 224 -12.83 4.94 -16.23
C ALA A 224 -12.66 3.41 -16.13
N ASN A 225 -13.73 2.66 -16.35
CA ASN A 225 -13.71 1.18 -16.32
C ASN A 225 -12.82 0.58 -17.41
N GLU A 226 -12.75 1.20 -18.60
CA GLU A 226 -11.84 0.75 -19.69
C GLU A 226 -10.36 0.76 -19.30
N THR A 227 -9.98 1.48 -18.24
CA THR A 227 -8.59 1.54 -17.74
C THR A 227 -8.27 0.47 -16.70
N ILE A 228 -9.26 -0.27 -16.21
CA ILE A 228 -9.07 -1.28 -15.17
C ILE A 228 -8.49 -2.55 -15.78
N LEU A 229 -7.40 -3.00 -15.18
CA LEU A 229 -6.79 -4.29 -15.47
C LEU A 229 -7.23 -5.33 -14.44
N PRO A 230 -7.49 -6.59 -14.83
CA PRO A 230 -7.75 -7.67 -13.89
C PRO A 230 -6.65 -7.72 -12.83
N THR A 231 -7.06 -7.65 -11.56
CA THR A 231 -6.15 -7.48 -10.43
C THR A 231 -6.59 -8.39 -9.28
N ALA A 232 -5.63 -9.08 -8.66
CA ALA A 232 -5.88 -9.92 -7.51
C ALA A 232 -4.78 -9.75 -6.45
N ARG A 233 -5.17 -9.79 -5.17
CA ARG A 233 -4.23 -9.84 -4.05
C ARG A 233 -3.81 -11.29 -3.83
N LEU A 234 -2.50 -11.55 -3.78
CA LEU A 234 -1.98 -12.82 -3.30
C LEU A 234 -1.57 -12.68 -1.83
N THR A 235 -1.50 -13.81 -1.13
CA THR A 235 -1.06 -13.87 0.27
C THR A 235 0.05 -14.90 0.41
N PRO A 236 1.28 -14.49 0.75
CA PRO A 236 2.37 -15.41 1.05
C PRO A 236 2.16 -16.02 2.43
N LYS A 237 2.70 -17.22 2.68
CA LYS A 237 2.64 -17.90 3.99
C LYS A 237 3.19 -17.05 5.16
N SER A 238 4.19 -16.20 4.93
CA SER A 238 4.68 -15.30 5.98
C SER A 238 3.69 -14.21 6.38
N GLY A 239 2.71 -13.90 5.52
CA GLY A 239 1.84 -12.73 5.66
C GLY A 239 2.55 -11.39 5.46
N ILE A 240 3.82 -11.38 5.02
CA ILE A 240 4.63 -10.16 4.94
C ILE A 240 4.48 -9.48 3.57
N GLY A 241 4.20 -8.18 3.62
CA GLY A 241 4.08 -7.33 2.44
C GLY A 241 2.73 -7.49 1.73
N ALA A 242 2.62 -6.87 0.56
CA ALA A 242 1.39 -6.89 -0.24
C ALA A 242 1.72 -7.26 -1.70
N PRO A 243 1.70 -8.57 -2.05
CA PRO A 243 1.88 -9.02 -3.42
C PRO A 243 0.57 -8.91 -4.22
N TRP A 244 0.65 -8.22 -5.34
CA TRP A 244 -0.48 -7.94 -6.22
C TRP A 244 -0.20 -8.48 -7.62
N TRP A 245 -1.07 -9.39 -8.07
CA TRP A 245 -1.09 -9.89 -9.43
C TRP A 245 -1.96 -8.99 -10.30
N VAL A 246 -1.46 -8.60 -11.47
CA VAL A 246 -2.18 -7.78 -12.45
C VAL A 246 -1.96 -8.35 -13.84
N ASP A 247 -3.03 -8.59 -14.58
CA ASP A 247 -2.95 -8.96 -16.00
C ASP A 247 -2.85 -7.70 -16.88
N ALA A 248 -1.70 -7.49 -17.52
CA ALA A 248 -1.52 -6.39 -18.47
C ALA A 248 -1.88 -6.76 -19.91
N GLY A 249 -2.40 -7.98 -20.15
CA GLY A 249 -2.86 -8.49 -21.43
C GLY A 249 -1.78 -9.18 -22.26
N ASP A 250 -0.54 -8.69 -22.24
CA ASP A 250 0.60 -9.37 -22.88
C ASP A 250 1.34 -10.30 -21.91
N ARG A 251 1.41 -9.90 -20.64
CA ARG A 251 1.97 -10.66 -19.51
C ARG A 251 1.26 -10.26 -18.22
N ALA A 252 1.30 -11.14 -17.24
CA ALA A 252 0.89 -10.79 -15.90
C ALA A 252 2.10 -10.26 -15.12
N HIS A 253 1.85 -9.43 -14.12
CA HIS A 253 2.87 -8.89 -13.24
C HIS A 253 2.51 -9.16 -11.80
N LEU A 254 3.48 -9.66 -11.03
CA LEU A 254 3.44 -9.57 -9.57
C LEU A 254 4.21 -8.34 -9.12
N ARG A 255 3.55 -7.43 -8.42
CA ARG A 255 4.17 -6.29 -7.71
C ARG A 255 4.08 -6.55 -6.21
N TRP A 256 5.21 -6.72 -5.54
CA TRP A 256 5.23 -7.07 -4.12
C TRP A 256 5.74 -5.92 -3.27
N VAL A 257 4.85 -5.20 -2.59
CA VAL A 257 5.30 -4.15 -1.68
C VAL A 257 5.97 -4.80 -0.46
N ARG A 258 7.24 -4.44 -0.20
CA ARG A 258 8.03 -4.99 0.90
C ARG A 258 8.22 -3.93 2.02
N PRO A 259 7.97 -4.28 3.29
CA PRO A 259 8.05 -3.32 4.41
C PRO A 259 9.48 -3.07 4.91
N GLU A 260 10.44 -3.93 4.55
CA GLU A 260 11.81 -3.82 5.03
C GLU A 260 12.54 -2.61 4.43
N ASP A 261 13.63 -2.20 5.09
CA ASP A 261 14.52 -1.15 4.59
C ASP A 261 15.06 -1.48 3.18
N GLU A 262 15.17 -0.45 2.34
CA GLU A 262 15.63 -0.57 0.96
C GLU A 262 16.98 -1.30 0.85
N GLU A 263 17.95 -1.01 1.72
CA GLU A 263 19.25 -1.67 1.66
C GLU A 263 19.12 -3.17 1.90
N THR A 264 18.30 -3.57 2.88
CA THR A 264 18.06 -4.96 3.26
C THR A 264 17.34 -5.72 2.14
N VAL A 265 16.27 -5.15 1.58
CA VAL A 265 15.55 -5.73 0.42
C VAL A 265 16.50 -5.90 -0.76
N MET A 266 17.30 -4.88 -1.08
CA MET A 266 18.22 -4.91 -2.22
C MET A 266 19.37 -5.91 -2.03
N LYS A 267 19.82 -6.18 -0.80
CA LYS A 267 20.77 -7.26 -0.50
C LYS A 267 20.12 -8.63 -0.70
N ALA A 268 18.91 -8.84 -0.18
CA ALA A 268 18.17 -10.10 -0.34
C ALA A 268 17.91 -10.43 -1.82
N LEU A 269 17.42 -9.46 -2.60
CA LEU A 269 17.25 -9.60 -4.05
C LEU A 269 18.55 -9.98 -4.76
N ALA A 270 19.68 -9.38 -4.38
CA ALA A 270 20.97 -9.67 -4.99
C ALA A 270 21.46 -11.10 -4.68
N ARG A 271 21.24 -11.59 -3.45
CA ARG A 271 21.52 -12.97 -3.04
C ARG A 271 20.70 -13.98 -3.83
N LEU A 272 19.39 -13.77 -3.88
CA LEU A 272 18.49 -14.64 -4.63
C LEU A 272 18.79 -14.64 -6.13
N HIS A 273 19.08 -13.48 -6.71
CA HIS A 273 19.45 -13.37 -8.12
C HIS A 273 20.76 -14.10 -8.42
N ALA A 274 21.80 -13.90 -7.60
CA ALA A 274 23.08 -14.58 -7.77
C ALA A 274 22.96 -16.11 -7.63
N ALA A 275 22.04 -16.59 -6.79
CA ALA A 275 21.73 -18.00 -6.60
C ALA A 275 20.76 -18.58 -7.65
N GLY A 276 20.23 -17.76 -8.57
CA GLY A 276 19.21 -18.21 -9.52
C GLY A 276 17.86 -18.56 -8.88
N ARG A 277 17.62 -18.11 -7.63
CA ARG A 277 16.39 -18.35 -6.85
C ARG A 277 15.42 -17.17 -6.84
N LEU A 278 15.70 -16.09 -7.58
CA LEU A 278 14.80 -14.92 -7.69
C LEU A 278 13.72 -15.16 -8.75
N THR A 279 12.83 -16.10 -8.47
CA THR A 279 11.78 -16.62 -9.36
C THR A 279 10.66 -17.25 -8.53
N MET A 280 9.45 -17.30 -9.09
CA MET A 280 8.29 -18.03 -8.56
C MET A 280 8.10 -19.39 -9.26
N GLY A 281 9.12 -19.89 -9.97
CA GLY A 281 9.06 -21.13 -10.74
C GLY A 281 8.96 -20.89 -12.25
N GLU A 282 8.57 -21.94 -12.98
CA GLU A 282 8.41 -21.89 -14.44
C GLU A 282 7.41 -20.80 -14.85
N GLY A 283 7.63 -20.17 -16.00
CA GLY A 283 6.79 -19.05 -16.47
C GLY A 283 7.01 -17.72 -15.74
N SER A 284 7.82 -17.67 -14.68
CA SER A 284 8.11 -16.44 -13.94
C SER A 284 9.52 -15.90 -14.17
N ARG A 285 9.65 -14.58 -14.15
CA ARG A 285 10.94 -13.91 -14.28
C ARG A 285 10.97 -12.60 -13.50
N PHE A 286 12.04 -12.36 -12.75
CA PHE A 286 12.26 -11.05 -12.16
C PHE A 286 12.43 -9.97 -13.25
N ALA A 287 11.51 -9.02 -13.29
CA ALA A 287 11.48 -7.94 -14.25
C ALA A 287 12.35 -6.76 -13.80
N GLY A 288 12.32 -6.46 -12.50
CA GLY A 288 13.00 -5.32 -11.90
C GLY A 288 12.42 -4.98 -10.55
N SER A 289 12.75 -3.79 -10.04
CA SER A 289 12.09 -3.24 -8.86
C SER A 289 11.84 -1.76 -9.07
N PHE A 290 10.89 -1.21 -8.34
CA PHE A 290 10.75 0.24 -8.23
C PHE A 290 10.62 0.68 -6.79
N ARG A 291 10.72 1.99 -6.57
CA ARG A 291 10.51 2.61 -5.26
C ARG A 291 9.28 3.49 -5.30
N THR A 292 8.51 3.46 -4.23
CA THR A 292 7.35 4.34 -4.04
C THR A 292 7.08 4.47 -2.53
N HIS A 293 6.73 5.68 -2.08
CA HIS A 293 6.35 5.94 -0.67
C HIS A 293 7.35 5.38 0.38
N GLY A 294 8.65 5.42 0.08
CA GLY A 294 9.70 4.94 0.98
C GLY A 294 9.89 3.42 1.01
N LEU A 295 9.16 2.65 0.20
CA LEU A 295 9.26 1.20 0.10
C LEU A 295 9.80 0.73 -1.25
N VAL A 296 10.33 -0.49 -1.26
CA VAL A 296 10.77 -1.19 -2.47
C VAL A 296 9.68 -2.16 -2.92
N VAL A 297 9.43 -2.20 -4.24
CA VAL A 297 8.49 -3.10 -4.87
C VAL A 297 9.23 -3.95 -5.91
N PRO A 298 9.66 -5.18 -5.57
CA PRO A 298 10.09 -6.15 -6.55
C PRO A 298 8.96 -6.50 -7.52
N VAL A 299 9.30 -6.64 -8.80
CA VAL A 299 8.35 -6.94 -9.88
C VAL A 299 8.77 -8.22 -10.60
N PHE A 300 7.82 -9.11 -10.79
CA PHE A 300 7.99 -10.35 -11.52
C PHE A 300 7.03 -10.37 -12.70
N ASP A 301 7.54 -10.69 -13.88
CA ASP A 301 6.71 -11.06 -15.02
C ASP A 301 6.26 -12.51 -14.82
N LEU A 302 4.98 -12.75 -15.07
CA LEU A 302 4.31 -14.03 -14.93
C LEU A 302 3.60 -14.37 -16.24
N ASP A 303 3.37 -15.66 -16.46
CA ASP A 303 2.46 -16.14 -17.49
C ASP A 303 1.03 -15.64 -17.21
N ASN A 304 0.43 -14.95 -18.17
CA ASN A 304 -0.94 -14.43 -18.05
C ASN A 304 -2.02 -15.45 -18.45
N GLU A 305 -1.64 -16.57 -19.07
CA GLU A 305 -2.59 -17.67 -19.31
C GLU A 305 -2.92 -18.43 -18.02
N MET A 306 -2.06 -18.32 -17.00
CA MET A 306 -2.27 -18.92 -15.68
C MET A 306 -3.15 -18.04 -14.79
N HIS A 307 -4.09 -18.66 -14.08
CA HIS A 307 -4.90 -17.98 -13.08
C HIS A 307 -4.04 -17.56 -11.88
N HIS A 308 -4.34 -16.41 -11.26
CA HIS A 308 -3.55 -15.85 -10.17
C HIS A 308 -3.35 -16.81 -8.99
N GLU A 309 -4.34 -17.64 -8.68
CA GLU A 309 -4.27 -18.63 -7.60
C GLU A 309 -3.21 -19.72 -7.82
N GLU A 310 -2.87 -20.01 -9.07
CA GLU A 310 -1.86 -21.03 -9.42
C GLU A 310 -0.44 -20.60 -9.03
N TRP A 311 -0.25 -19.30 -8.75
CA TRP A 311 1.04 -18.75 -8.35
C TRP A 311 1.33 -18.85 -6.85
N HIS A 312 0.41 -19.34 -6.01
CA HIS A 312 0.59 -19.39 -4.55
C HIS A 312 1.79 -20.26 -4.12
N ASP A 313 1.95 -21.45 -4.67
CA ASP A 313 3.08 -22.31 -4.32
C ASP A 313 4.43 -21.68 -4.71
N GLY A 314 4.47 -21.04 -5.89
CA GLY A 314 5.62 -20.28 -6.36
C GLY A 314 5.94 -19.06 -5.49
N LEU A 315 4.90 -18.34 -5.06
CA LEU A 315 5.01 -17.20 -4.15
C LEU A 315 5.55 -17.64 -2.80
N ASP A 316 5.05 -18.73 -2.23
CA ASP A 316 5.48 -19.25 -0.94
C ASP A 316 6.93 -19.75 -0.96
N ALA A 317 7.35 -20.38 -2.05
CA ALA A 317 8.74 -20.80 -2.22
C ALA A 317 9.69 -19.59 -2.33
N LEU A 318 9.28 -18.56 -3.07
CA LEU A 318 10.01 -17.31 -3.17
C LEU A 318 10.06 -16.58 -1.82
N ASP A 319 8.94 -16.54 -1.09
CA ASP A 319 8.81 -15.92 0.23
C ASP A 319 9.75 -16.55 1.26
N ALA A 320 9.75 -17.88 1.36
CA ALA A 320 10.70 -18.59 2.22
C ALA A 320 12.16 -18.27 1.86
N ALA A 321 12.51 -18.27 0.57
CA ALA A 321 13.84 -17.91 0.12
C ALA A 321 14.19 -16.45 0.43
N PHE A 322 13.21 -15.55 0.33
CA PHE A 322 13.37 -14.14 0.64
C PHE A 322 13.66 -13.93 2.13
N LEU A 323 12.92 -14.60 3.01
CA LEU A 323 13.14 -14.55 4.45
C LEU A 323 14.53 -15.08 4.84
N GLU A 324 14.98 -16.19 4.25
CA GLU A 324 16.35 -16.69 4.40
C GLU A 324 17.37 -15.62 4.01
N ALA A 325 17.19 -14.98 2.84
CA ALA A 325 18.11 -13.99 2.32
C ALA A 325 18.08 -12.65 3.07
N LEU A 326 16.95 -12.29 3.69
CA LEU A 326 16.81 -11.13 4.57
C LEU A 326 17.50 -11.35 5.92
N ALA A 327 17.43 -12.57 6.46
CA ALA A 327 18.06 -12.92 7.73
C ALA A 327 19.60 -13.00 7.65
N ASP A 328 20.16 -13.14 6.44
CA ASP A 328 21.60 -13.14 6.21
C ASP A 328 22.19 -11.71 6.32
N ASP A 329 22.96 -11.47 7.37
CA ASP A 329 23.63 -10.20 7.64
C ASP A 329 25.06 -10.13 7.08
N SER A 330 25.53 -11.19 6.41
CA SER A 330 26.89 -11.26 5.87
C SER A 330 27.13 -10.27 4.73
N GLU A 331 28.40 -9.86 4.57
CA GLU A 331 28.79 -9.00 3.46
C GLU A 331 28.59 -9.67 2.10
N LEU A 332 28.08 -8.91 1.13
CA LEU A 332 27.78 -9.45 -0.19
C LEU A 332 29.04 -9.99 -0.89
N SER A 333 28.91 -11.21 -1.43
CA SER A 333 29.93 -11.83 -2.27
C SER A 333 30.19 -11.04 -3.55
N ALA A 334 31.25 -11.38 -4.31
CA ALA A 334 31.53 -10.71 -5.58
C ALA A 334 30.39 -10.89 -6.60
N ALA A 335 29.80 -12.09 -6.67
CA ALA A 335 28.68 -12.40 -7.55
C ALA A 335 27.41 -11.63 -7.14
N GLU A 336 27.14 -11.55 -5.83
CA GLU A 336 26.01 -10.78 -5.29
C GLU A 336 26.18 -9.28 -5.52
N ARG A 337 27.37 -8.72 -5.32
CA ARG A 337 27.63 -7.31 -5.61
C ARG A 337 27.42 -6.98 -7.09
N SER A 338 27.83 -7.88 -7.98
CA SER A 338 27.57 -7.75 -9.42
C SER A 338 26.07 -7.83 -9.73
N SER A 339 25.36 -8.79 -9.13
CA SER A 339 23.90 -8.92 -9.24
C SER A 339 23.18 -7.67 -8.76
N ARG A 340 23.56 -7.14 -7.59
CA ARG A 340 23.01 -5.90 -7.03
C ARG A 340 23.19 -4.72 -7.97
N ALA A 341 24.38 -4.55 -8.56
CA ALA A 341 24.63 -3.50 -9.53
C ALA A 341 23.72 -3.63 -10.77
N GLY A 342 23.52 -4.86 -11.26
CA GLY A 342 22.60 -5.14 -12.37
C GLY A 342 21.13 -4.84 -12.04
N ILE A 343 20.68 -5.17 -10.82
CA ILE A 343 19.30 -4.88 -10.37
C ILE A 343 19.10 -3.37 -10.22
N LEU A 344 20.03 -2.66 -9.58
CA LEU A 344 19.98 -1.20 -9.44
C LEU A 344 19.92 -0.48 -10.78
N GLY A 345 20.63 -0.99 -11.79
CA GLY A 345 20.57 -0.43 -13.16
C GLY A 345 19.20 -0.52 -13.82
N ARG A 346 18.29 -1.38 -13.31
CA ARG A 346 16.90 -1.54 -13.78
C ARG A 346 15.88 -0.95 -12.82
N GLN A 347 16.30 -0.29 -11.73
CA GLN A 347 15.38 0.23 -10.73
C GLN A 347 14.80 1.58 -11.15
N VAL A 348 13.47 1.70 -11.08
CA VAL A 348 12.76 2.96 -11.36
C VAL A 348 12.23 3.55 -10.04
N THR A 349 11.97 4.85 -9.98
CA THR A 349 11.31 5.48 -8.84
C THR A 349 10.01 6.10 -9.32
N LEU A 350 8.88 5.63 -8.78
CA LEU A 350 7.59 6.27 -8.95
C LEU A 350 7.48 7.34 -7.86
N ARG A 351 7.12 8.56 -8.26
CA ARG A 351 6.83 9.64 -7.33
C ARG A 351 5.35 9.66 -7.05
#